data_AF-A0A535PYI6-F1
#
_entry.id   AF-A0A535PYI6-F1
#
_cell.length_a   1.000
_cell.length_b   1.000
_cell.length_c   1.000
_cell.angle_alpha   90.00
_cell.angle_beta   90.00
_cell.angle_gamma   90.00
#
_symmetry.space_group_name_H-M   'P 1'
#
loop_
_entity.id
_entity.type
_entity.pdbx_description
1 polymer ?
#
loop_
_entity_poly.entity_id
_entity_poly.type
_entity_poly.pdbx_seq_one_letter_code
_entity_poly.pdbx_strand_id
1 'polypeptide(L)'
;MNGIHDMGGMHGFGPIVIETNEPVFHAKWEGKVRAIFSETVGRYYNLDEFRHVIERMEPAAYLEAVHYERWLHAVETLLDEKGVLAAGAAPAPQAPHKRPANLPAPRFKAGDRVIARNMHPEGHTRLPRYARGKSGVVTSVWGAEASGRDSVSVDLWESYLEAVR
;
A
#
# COMPACT_ATOMS: atom_id res chain seq x y z
N MET A 1 -3.24 0.56 10.40
CA MET A 1 -3.15 -0.71 11.13
C MET A 1 -1.69 -0.91 11.54
N ASN A 2 -1.44 -1.36 12.78
CA ASN A 2 -0.09 -1.74 13.23
C ASN A 2 0.07 -3.25 13.06
N GLY A 3 0.23 -3.71 11.80
CA GLY A 3 0.32 -5.12 11.45
C GLY A 3 1.73 -5.56 11.06
N ILE A 4 1.91 -6.86 10.81
CA ILE A 4 3.20 -7.45 10.44
C ILE A 4 3.74 -6.94 9.09
N HIS A 5 2.87 -6.45 8.20
CA HIS A 5 3.25 -5.85 6.93
C HIS A 5 4.10 -4.57 7.06
N ASP A 6 4.04 -3.88 8.21
CA ASP A 6 4.81 -2.67 8.49
C ASP A 6 6.18 -3.02 9.10
N MET A 7 7.03 -3.63 8.25
CA MET A 7 8.31 -4.23 8.64
C MET A 7 9.47 -3.23 8.75
N GLY A 8 9.25 -1.96 8.44
CA GLY A 8 10.32 -0.95 8.42
C GLY A 8 10.99 -0.80 9.79
N GLY A 9 12.31 -1.04 9.84
CA GLY A 9 13.13 -0.96 11.05
C GLY A 9 13.04 -2.16 12.00
N MET A 10 12.37 -3.25 11.59
CA MET A 10 12.36 -4.49 12.36
C MET A 10 13.68 -5.26 12.20
N HIS A 11 14.10 -5.97 13.24
CA HIS A 11 15.26 -6.87 13.24
C HIS A 11 14.83 -8.34 13.15
N GLY A 12 15.77 -9.23 12.85
CA GLY A 12 15.56 -10.68 12.97
C GLY A 12 15.19 -11.42 11.68
N PHE A 13 15.15 -10.75 10.53
CA PHE A 13 14.80 -11.37 9.23
C PHE A 13 15.97 -12.09 8.53
N GLY A 14 17.19 -11.98 9.05
CA GLY A 14 18.37 -12.56 8.42
C GLY A 14 18.88 -11.78 7.20
N PRO A 15 19.79 -12.37 6.41
CA PRO A 15 20.36 -11.72 5.22
C PRO A 15 19.37 -11.68 4.05
N ILE A 16 19.54 -10.69 3.17
CA ILE A 16 18.81 -10.61 1.90
C ILE A 16 19.44 -11.60 0.93
N VAL A 17 18.67 -12.59 0.49
CA VAL A 17 19.07 -13.55 -0.54
C VAL A 17 18.53 -13.06 -1.89
N ILE A 18 19.41 -12.93 -2.88
CA ILE A 18 19.06 -12.47 -4.23
C ILE A 18 19.25 -13.62 -5.21
N GLU A 19 18.19 -13.98 -5.92
CA GLU A 19 18.24 -15.00 -6.97
C GLU A 19 18.91 -14.43 -8.24
N THR A 20 19.86 -15.18 -8.80
CA THR A 20 20.50 -14.80 -10.07
C THR A 20 19.61 -15.20 -11.23
N ASN A 21 19.31 -14.26 -12.13
CA ASN A 21 18.39 -14.46 -13.26
C ASN A 21 16.96 -14.82 -12.82
N GLU A 22 16.48 -14.22 -11.73
CA GLU A 22 15.11 -14.39 -11.23
C GLU A 22 14.08 -14.19 -12.36
N PRO A 23 13.19 -15.17 -12.62
CA PRO A 23 12.15 -15.03 -13.62
C PRO A 23 11.07 -14.05 -13.16
N VAL A 24 10.30 -13.49 -14.10
CA VAL A 24 9.15 -12.62 -13.76
C VAL A 24 8.09 -13.37 -12.92
N PHE A 25 7.91 -14.66 -13.21
CA PHE A 25 7.04 -15.56 -12.46
C PHE A 25 7.76 -16.92 -12.33
N HIS A 26 7.88 -17.44 -11.12
CA HIS A 26 8.41 -18.78 -10.82
C HIS A 26 7.43 -19.88 -11.21
N ALA A 27 6.12 -19.58 -11.25
CA ALA A 27 5.10 -20.54 -11.65
C ALA A 27 4.00 -19.93 -12.53
N LYS A 28 3.42 -20.74 -13.42
CA LYS A 28 2.35 -20.30 -14.34
C LYS A 28 1.13 -19.71 -13.63
N TRP A 29 0.83 -20.14 -12.40
CA TRP A 29 -0.33 -19.68 -11.65
C TRP A 29 -0.16 -18.23 -11.17
N GLU A 30 1.07 -17.78 -10.92
CA GLU A 30 1.37 -16.42 -10.46
C GLU A 30 0.97 -15.39 -11.52
N GLY A 31 1.30 -15.67 -12.79
CA GLY A 31 0.85 -14.88 -13.93
C GLY A 31 -0.67 -14.84 -14.09
N LYS A 32 -1.37 -15.94 -13.74
CA LYS A 32 -2.84 -15.96 -13.74
C LYS A 32 -3.41 -15.08 -12.63
N VAL A 33 -2.87 -15.16 -11.41
CA VAL A 33 -3.28 -14.30 -10.30
C VAL A 33 -3.06 -12.83 -10.66
N ARG A 34 -1.91 -12.50 -11.26
CA ARG A 34 -1.64 -11.15 -11.75
C ARG A 34 -2.66 -10.68 -12.79
N ALA A 35 -3.04 -11.56 -13.73
CA ALA A 35 -4.05 -11.26 -14.75
C ALA A 35 -5.44 -11.05 -14.12
N ILE A 36 -5.87 -11.93 -13.22
CA ILE A 36 -7.16 -11.78 -12.51
C ILE A 36 -7.20 -10.46 -11.75
N PHE A 37 -6.14 -10.13 -11.02
CA PHE A 37 -6.03 -8.84 -10.33
C PHE A 37 -6.20 -7.66 -11.29
N SER A 38 -5.55 -7.67 -12.47
CA SER A 38 -5.73 -6.61 -13.49
C SER A 38 -7.19 -6.42 -13.90
N GLU A 39 -7.93 -7.50 -14.09
CA GLU A 39 -9.31 -7.46 -14.59
C GLU A 39 -10.34 -7.05 -13.53
N THR A 40 -9.93 -7.07 -12.25
CA THR A 40 -10.83 -6.91 -11.11
C THR A 40 -10.57 -5.63 -10.33
N VAL A 41 -9.32 -5.19 -10.21
CA VAL A 41 -8.96 -3.92 -9.57
C VAL A 41 -9.49 -2.74 -10.38
N GLY A 42 -10.06 -1.75 -9.70
CA GLY A 42 -10.76 -0.62 -10.32
C GLY A 42 -12.14 -0.96 -10.86
N ARG A 43 -12.47 -2.25 -11.04
CA ARG A 43 -13.78 -2.73 -11.48
C ARG A 43 -14.68 -3.13 -10.32
N TYR A 44 -14.17 -3.94 -9.39
CA TYR A 44 -14.96 -4.47 -8.26
C TYR A 44 -14.50 -3.97 -6.90
N TYR A 45 -13.27 -3.47 -6.81
CA TYR A 45 -12.65 -2.91 -5.61
C TYR A 45 -11.50 -2.00 -6.03
N ASN A 46 -11.09 -1.09 -5.15
CA ASN A 46 -9.93 -0.22 -5.38
C ASN A 46 -8.63 -0.82 -4.80
N LEU A 47 -7.51 -0.16 -5.09
CA LEU A 47 -6.19 -0.64 -4.68
C LEU A 47 -5.96 -0.56 -3.16
N ASP A 48 -6.62 0.36 -2.47
CA ASP A 48 -6.50 0.52 -1.02
C ASP A 48 -7.28 -0.57 -0.28
N GLU A 49 -8.46 -0.95 -0.78
CA GLU A 49 -9.19 -2.14 -0.33
C GLU A 49 -8.33 -3.40 -0.48
N PHE A 50 -7.71 -3.60 -1.66
CA PHE A 50 -6.81 -4.73 -1.93
C PHE A 50 -5.64 -4.80 -0.95
N ARG A 51 -4.93 -3.69 -0.76
CA ARG A 51 -3.84 -3.61 0.22
C ARG A 51 -4.34 -3.93 1.62
N HIS A 52 -5.47 -3.36 2.00
CA HIS A 52 -6.00 -3.54 3.35
C HIS A 52 -6.41 -4.99 3.64
N VAL A 53 -6.91 -5.74 2.66
CA VAL A 53 -7.18 -7.17 2.85
C VAL A 53 -5.90 -7.94 3.17
N ILE A 54 -4.83 -7.69 2.41
CA ILE A 54 -3.51 -8.30 2.68
C ILE A 54 -3.02 -7.91 4.09
N GLU A 55 -3.19 -6.65 4.49
CA GLU A 55 -2.76 -6.14 5.80
C GLU A 55 -3.49 -6.80 6.98
N ARG A 56 -4.70 -7.30 6.74
CA ARG A 56 -5.58 -7.98 7.72
C ARG A 56 -5.38 -9.49 7.77
N MET A 57 -4.50 -10.07 6.95
CA MET A 57 -4.14 -11.49 7.05
C MET A 57 -3.66 -11.82 8.46
N GLU A 58 -3.88 -13.07 8.89
CA GLU A 58 -3.28 -13.57 10.11
C GLU A 58 -1.74 -13.42 10.02
N PRO A 59 -1.06 -12.90 11.06
CA PRO A 59 0.35 -12.55 10.97
C PRO A 59 1.31 -13.67 10.53
N ALA A 60 1.12 -14.90 11.01
CA ALA A 60 1.97 -16.03 10.60
C ALA A 60 1.70 -16.41 9.14
N ALA A 61 0.43 -16.49 8.74
CA ALA A 61 0.03 -16.74 7.35
C ALA A 61 0.57 -15.65 6.39
N TYR A 62 0.60 -14.38 6.82
CA TYR A 62 1.22 -13.32 6.04
C TYR A 62 2.72 -13.57 5.83
N LEU A 63 3.46 -14.03 6.83
CA LEU A 63 4.91 -14.27 6.73
C LEU A 63 5.22 -15.53 5.93
N GLU A 64 4.43 -16.58 6.07
CA GLU A 64 4.60 -17.85 5.38
C GLU A 64 4.23 -17.77 3.90
N ALA A 65 3.24 -16.95 3.55
CA ALA A 65 2.77 -16.84 2.18
C ALA A 65 3.84 -16.34 1.21
N VAL A 66 3.91 -16.92 0.01
CA VAL A 66 4.67 -16.31 -1.08
C VAL A 66 3.95 -15.07 -1.63
N HIS A 67 4.63 -14.24 -2.43
CA HIS A 67 4.10 -12.95 -2.86
C HIS A 67 2.70 -13.06 -3.50
N TYR A 68 2.55 -13.97 -4.46
CA TYR A 68 1.29 -14.14 -5.19
C TYR A 68 0.21 -14.92 -4.42
N GLU A 69 0.54 -15.60 -3.33
CA GLU A 69 -0.48 -16.17 -2.42
C GLU A 69 -1.21 -15.08 -1.66
N ARG A 70 -0.50 -14.02 -1.22
CA ARG A 70 -1.14 -12.84 -0.60
C ARG A 70 -2.08 -12.15 -1.59
N TRP A 71 -1.69 -12.08 -2.86
CA TRP A 71 -2.54 -11.53 -3.92
C TRP A 71 -3.77 -12.38 -4.16
N LEU A 72 -3.59 -13.70 -4.29
CA LEU A 72 -4.70 -14.63 -4.47
C LEU A 72 -5.71 -14.51 -3.32
N HIS A 73 -5.23 -14.54 -2.07
CA HIS A 73 -6.04 -14.34 -0.87
C HIS A 73 -6.88 -13.05 -0.94
N ALA A 74 -6.25 -11.93 -1.32
CA ALA A 74 -6.93 -10.66 -1.40
C ALA A 74 -7.97 -10.59 -2.53
N VAL A 75 -7.66 -11.16 -3.70
CA VAL A 75 -8.62 -11.26 -4.81
C VAL A 75 -9.82 -12.11 -4.41
N GLU A 76 -9.60 -13.31 -3.86
CA GLU A 76 -10.67 -14.23 -3.46
C GLU A 76 -11.58 -13.59 -2.42
N THR A 77 -10.99 -13.04 -1.36
CA THR A 77 -11.73 -12.37 -0.28
C THR A 77 -12.56 -11.21 -0.80
N LEU A 78 -11.97 -10.34 -1.64
CA LEU A 78 -12.70 -9.17 -2.14
C LEU A 78 -13.80 -9.56 -3.14
N LEU A 79 -13.55 -10.52 -4.04
CA LEU A 79 -14.59 -10.95 -4.96
C LEU A 79 -15.74 -11.65 -4.23
N ASP A 80 -15.47 -12.35 -3.15
CA ASP A 80 -16.50 -12.92 -2.26
C ASP A 80 -17.26 -11.83 -1.49
N GLU A 81 -16.56 -10.92 -0.79
CA GLU A 81 -17.16 -9.80 -0.05
C GLU A 81 -18.03 -8.89 -0.94
N LYS A 82 -17.66 -8.76 -2.22
CA LYS A 82 -18.42 -7.98 -3.22
C LYS A 82 -19.53 -8.79 -3.90
N GLY A 83 -19.67 -10.08 -3.60
CA GLY A 83 -20.69 -10.96 -4.18
C GLY A 83 -20.44 -11.33 -5.66
N VAL A 84 -19.22 -11.14 -6.17
CA VAL A 84 -18.86 -11.49 -7.55
C VAL A 84 -18.81 -13.00 -7.75
N LEU A 85 -18.45 -13.75 -6.71
CA LEU A 85 -18.38 -15.21 -6.76
C LEU A 85 -19.74 -15.90 -6.53
N ALA A 86 -20.81 -15.15 -6.24
CA ALA A 86 -22.15 -15.71 -6.02
C ALA A 86 -22.78 -16.22 -7.33
N ALA A 87 -23.52 -17.33 -7.26
CA ALA A 87 -24.17 -17.94 -8.42
C ALA A 87 -25.39 -17.09 -8.87
N GLY A 88 -25.27 -16.39 -10.02
CA GLY A 88 -26.44 -15.79 -10.68
C GLY A 88 -26.16 -14.58 -11.57
N ALA A 89 -25.25 -13.68 -11.19
CA ALA A 89 -24.67 -12.62 -12.01
C ALA A 89 -23.70 -11.81 -11.15
N ALA A 90 -22.54 -11.42 -11.69
CA ALA A 90 -21.67 -10.48 -11.01
C ALA A 90 -22.37 -9.11 -10.86
N PRO A 91 -22.16 -8.38 -9.75
CA PRO A 91 -22.69 -7.02 -9.59
C PRO A 91 -22.12 -6.09 -10.67
N ALA A 92 -22.81 -4.96 -10.87
CA ALA A 92 -22.30 -3.91 -11.76
C ALA A 92 -20.93 -3.40 -11.27
N PRO A 93 -20.01 -3.03 -12.17
CA PRO A 93 -18.73 -2.43 -11.81
C PRO A 93 -18.91 -1.19 -10.91
N GLN A 94 -17.98 -1.01 -9.97
CA GLN A 94 -17.89 0.23 -9.22
C GLN A 94 -17.55 1.39 -10.17
N ALA A 95 -18.12 2.57 -9.89
CA ALA A 95 -17.71 3.77 -10.58
C ALA A 95 -16.23 4.06 -10.25
N PRO A 96 -15.42 4.48 -11.23
CA PRO A 96 -14.02 4.79 -10.98
C PRO A 96 -13.93 5.91 -9.93
N HIS A 97 -13.03 5.73 -8.96
CA HIS A 97 -12.78 6.78 -7.98
C HIS A 97 -12.18 8.00 -8.70
N LYS A 98 -12.96 9.08 -8.77
CA LYS A 98 -12.48 10.35 -9.33
C LYS A 98 -11.81 11.15 -8.22
N ARG A 99 -10.58 11.59 -8.49
CA ARG A 99 -9.93 12.62 -7.68
C ARG A 99 -10.79 13.89 -7.74
N PRO A 100 -11.11 14.55 -6.61
CA PRO A 100 -11.88 15.78 -6.62
C PRO A 100 -11.17 16.85 -7.45
N ALA A 101 -11.93 17.57 -8.29
CA ALA A 101 -11.39 18.54 -9.26
C ALA A 101 -10.75 19.76 -8.60
N ASN A 102 -11.26 20.16 -7.44
CA ASN A 102 -10.76 21.32 -6.68
C ASN A 102 -10.14 20.82 -5.37
N LEU A 103 -8.85 20.52 -5.43
CA LEU A 103 -8.07 20.29 -4.22
C LEU A 103 -7.66 21.63 -3.61
N PRO A 104 -7.65 21.74 -2.27
CA PRO A 104 -7.09 22.91 -1.61
C PRO A 104 -5.60 23.05 -1.95
N ALA A 105 -5.08 24.28 -1.87
CA ALA A 105 -3.66 24.51 -1.96
C ALA A 105 -2.91 23.69 -0.89
N PRO A 106 -1.74 23.10 -1.22
CA PRO A 106 -0.93 22.38 -0.23
C PRO A 106 -0.63 23.26 0.98
N ARG A 107 -0.74 22.68 2.19
CA ARG A 107 -0.37 23.31 3.46
C ARG A 107 1.14 23.45 3.64
N PHE A 108 1.93 22.63 2.95
CA PHE A 108 3.39 22.64 3.03
C PHE A 108 4.02 22.86 1.66
N LYS A 109 5.29 23.27 1.66
CA LYS A 109 6.15 23.40 0.47
C LYS A 109 7.53 22.79 0.74
N ALA A 110 8.29 22.55 -0.33
CA ALA A 110 9.67 22.10 -0.21
C ALA A 110 10.48 23.04 0.71
N GLY A 111 11.29 22.44 1.59
CA GLY A 111 12.06 23.13 2.63
C GLY A 111 11.34 23.28 3.97
N ASP A 112 10.03 23.08 4.05
CA ASP A 112 9.31 23.17 5.32
C ASP A 112 9.74 22.04 6.28
N ARG A 113 9.96 22.39 7.55
CA ARG A 113 10.19 21.41 8.63
C ARG A 113 8.85 20.90 9.13
N VAL A 114 8.70 19.57 9.11
CA VAL A 114 7.47 18.89 9.49
C VAL A 114 7.76 17.79 10.51
N ILE A 115 6.75 17.43 11.28
CA ILE A 115 6.73 16.23 12.11
C ILE A 115 5.59 15.34 11.62
N ALA A 116 5.87 14.04 11.43
CA ALA A 116 4.82 13.08 11.15
C ALA A 116 3.96 12.87 12.40
N ARG A 117 2.64 12.92 12.23
CA ARG A 117 1.67 12.73 13.31
C ARG A 117 1.92 11.40 14.02
N ASN A 118 1.85 11.42 15.34
CA ASN A 118 1.88 10.19 16.13
C ASN A 118 0.47 9.58 16.20
N MET A 119 0.08 8.83 15.16
CA MET A 119 -1.25 8.24 15.03
C MET A 119 -1.22 6.71 14.92
N HIS A 120 -2.27 6.05 15.40
CA HIS A 120 -2.40 4.59 15.41
C HIS A 120 -3.77 4.16 14.86
N PRO A 121 -4.07 4.43 13.58
CA PRO A 121 -5.35 4.03 13.00
C PRO A 121 -5.49 2.51 12.97
N GLU A 122 -6.68 2.03 13.33
CA GLU A 122 -7.04 0.61 13.25
C GLU A 122 -7.09 0.14 11.79
N GLY A 123 -7.67 0.96 10.89
CA GLY A 123 -7.77 0.69 9.45
C GLY A 123 -6.53 1.03 8.63
N HIS A 124 -6.64 0.91 7.30
CA HIS A 124 -5.56 1.16 6.34
C HIS A 124 -4.90 2.54 6.53
N THR A 125 -3.56 2.59 6.47
CA THR A 125 -2.80 3.84 6.44
C THR A 125 -1.51 3.66 5.66
N ARG A 126 -1.01 4.76 5.09
CA ARG A 126 0.29 4.78 4.40
C ARG A 126 1.42 5.38 5.24
N LEU A 127 1.16 5.78 6.48
CA LEU A 127 2.21 6.28 7.40
C LEU A 127 2.89 5.11 8.12
N PRO A 128 4.14 4.74 7.76
CA PRO A 128 4.84 3.64 8.39
C PRO A 128 5.14 3.96 9.85
N ARG A 129 5.13 2.93 10.70
CA ARG A 129 5.32 3.08 12.15
C ARG A 129 6.65 3.74 12.51
N TYR A 130 7.73 3.41 11.80
CA TYR A 130 9.06 3.97 12.10
C TYR A 130 9.15 5.49 11.88
N ALA A 131 8.26 6.05 11.03
CA ALA A 131 8.23 7.48 10.71
C ALA A 131 7.38 8.30 11.69
N ARG A 132 6.52 7.67 12.49
CA ARG A 132 5.59 8.38 13.39
C ARG A 132 6.32 9.15 14.47
N GLY A 133 5.91 10.41 14.68
CA GLY A 133 6.55 11.33 15.62
C GLY A 133 7.96 11.77 15.21
N LYS A 134 8.44 11.39 14.02
CA LYS A 134 9.76 11.81 13.53
C LYS A 134 9.65 13.13 12.78
N SER A 135 10.62 14.00 13.02
CA SER A 135 10.78 15.25 12.28
C SER A 135 11.51 15.01 10.96
N GLY A 136 11.11 15.70 9.91
CA GLY A 136 11.75 15.70 8.61
C GLY A 136 11.66 17.06 7.93
N VAL A 137 12.19 17.11 6.70
CA VAL A 137 12.07 18.26 5.80
C VAL A 137 11.30 17.81 4.58
N VAL A 138 10.30 18.58 4.16
CA VAL A 138 9.60 18.33 2.89
C VAL A 138 10.60 18.54 1.77
N THR A 139 10.99 17.48 1.06
CA THR A 139 11.93 17.56 -0.07
C THR A 139 11.21 18.01 -1.34
N SER A 140 10.03 17.45 -1.56
CA SER A 140 9.17 17.78 -2.69
C SER A 140 7.71 17.63 -2.28
N VAL A 141 6.86 18.46 -2.89
CA VAL A 141 5.41 18.26 -2.89
C VAL A 141 5.10 17.71 -4.27
N TRP A 142 4.75 16.43 -4.34
CA TRP A 142 4.77 15.70 -5.61
C TRP A 142 3.69 16.21 -6.57
N GLY A 143 4.19 16.91 -7.60
CA GLY A 143 3.88 16.71 -9.03
C GLY A 143 5.16 16.23 -9.76
N ALA A 144 5.09 15.98 -11.08
CA ALA A 144 5.71 14.86 -11.81
C ALA A 144 7.21 14.44 -11.70
N GLU A 145 8.20 15.15 -11.13
CA GLU A 145 9.62 14.69 -11.27
C GLU A 145 10.54 15.03 -10.09
N ALA A 146 11.37 14.07 -9.63
CA ALA A 146 12.45 14.27 -8.65
C ALA A 146 13.61 13.26 -8.79
N SER A 147 14.83 13.62 -8.35
CA SER A 147 16.06 12.80 -8.40
C SER A 147 16.85 12.74 -7.06
N GLY A 148 17.79 11.80 -6.96
CA GLY A 148 18.32 11.26 -5.70
C GLY A 148 19.78 11.58 -5.33
N ARG A 149 19.98 11.91 -4.06
CA ARG A 149 21.18 11.65 -3.24
C ARG A 149 20.71 11.06 -1.91
N ASP A 150 21.58 10.32 -1.22
CA ASP A 150 21.21 9.46 -0.07
C ASP A 150 20.32 10.17 0.95
N SER A 151 19.06 9.76 0.95
CA SER A 151 18.04 10.17 1.89
C SER A 151 17.06 9.02 2.03
N VAL A 152 16.55 8.81 3.25
CA VAL A 152 15.36 7.98 3.43
C VAL A 152 14.17 8.88 3.14
N SER A 153 13.60 8.73 1.94
CA SER A 153 12.38 9.42 1.55
C SER A 153 11.17 8.53 1.82
N VAL A 154 10.14 9.08 2.46
CA VAL A 154 8.86 8.41 2.67
C VAL A 154 7.78 9.32 2.14
N ASP A 155 6.97 8.81 1.23
CA ASP A 155 5.84 9.56 0.68
C ASP A 155 4.72 9.57 1.72
N LEU A 156 4.49 10.74 2.31
CA LEU A 156 3.48 10.94 3.34
C LEU A 156 2.40 11.88 2.84
N TRP A 157 1.15 11.52 3.09
CA TRP A 157 0.04 12.42 2.88
C TRP A 157 0.17 13.64 3.78
N GLU A 158 -0.25 14.79 3.28
CA GLU A 158 -0.26 16.06 4.04
C GLU A 158 -1.05 15.96 5.36
N SER A 159 -2.11 15.13 5.39
CA SER A 159 -2.88 14.83 6.59
C SER A 159 -2.10 14.06 7.65
N TYR A 160 -0.93 13.52 7.32
CA TYR A 160 -0.05 12.82 8.24
C TYR A 160 1.04 13.74 8.81
N LEU A 161 1.04 15.02 8.46
CA LEU A 161 2.09 15.97 8.82
C LEU A 161 1.54 17.14 9.66
N GLU A 162 2.42 17.63 10.54
CA GLU A 162 2.27 18.87 11.31
C GLU A 162 3.50 19.75 11.08
N ALA A 163 3.33 21.07 11.12
CA ALA A 163 4.46 22.01 11.07
C ALA A 163 5.24 21.95 12.38
N VAL A 164 6.56 21.97 12.30
CA VAL A 164 7.40 22.15 13.49
C VAL A 164 7.29 23.60 13.93
N ARG A 165 6.88 23.84 15.18
CA ARG A 165 6.85 25.17 15.80
C ARG A 165 8.25 25.62 16.22
#